data_AF-A0A3N9MQV7-F1
#
_entry.id   AF-A0A3N9MQV7-F1
#
_cell.length_a   1.000
_cell.length_b   1.000
_cell.length_c   1.000
_cell.angle_alpha   90.00
_cell.angle_beta   90.00
_cell.angle_gamma   90.00
#
_symmetry.space_group_name_H-M   'P 1'
#
loop_
_entity.id
_entity.type
_entity.pdbx_description
1 polymer ?
#
loop_
_entity_poly.entity_id
_entity_poly.type
_entity_poly.pdbx_seq_one_letter_code
_entity_poly.pdbx_strand_id
1 'polypeptide(L)'
;MLNKFLKDISKKKILYEIASDLHSSHLEQYYFIFHEDRLQKGKDQPLMKQLDNNGIPINKTYIDVQNQDYVYFPISIGQMGLAVFHTYLKTKSTADKNRFMKFVDWFCNNAESNQKLGIRWLTNVPLPQYKNPGPWQSAFSQSRGISILLRGYQITGDQKYAETAERALRPFTIPVSDGGVTSFTKWGPFYEEYTAEVPILVLNGMIFSLCGLNDFVRVFPKNEGAKKIFNDGIQTLKNILPEYDLGYWSRYNLCKAEWYPEIDPSTLGYQRLHIIQLNMLFQLTDEPIFKTYAELFQKQDNIINIVKMYRVKYAALKKMKRL
;
A
#
# COMPACT_ATOMS: atom_id res chain seq x y z
N MET A 1 -6.13 13.92 -20.37
CA MET A 1 -7.16 13.20 -19.59
C MET A 1 -8.23 12.49 -20.42
N LEU A 2 -8.67 12.99 -21.59
CA LEU A 2 -9.73 12.35 -22.42
C LEU A 2 -9.41 10.90 -22.83
N ASN A 3 -8.19 10.62 -23.30
CA ASN A 3 -7.76 9.25 -23.63
C ASN A 3 -7.78 8.31 -22.41
N LYS A 4 -7.53 8.83 -21.20
CA LYS A 4 -7.59 8.04 -19.96
C LYS A 4 -9.04 7.74 -19.59
N PHE A 5 -9.92 8.74 -19.69
CA PHE A 5 -11.37 8.58 -19.52
C PHE A 5 -11.96 7.51 -20.44
N LEU A 6 -11.69 7.59 -21.75
CA LEU A 6 -12.17 6.61 -22.72
C LEU A 6 -11.65 5.19 -22.41
N LYS A 7 -10.38 5.06 -22.00
CA LYS A 7 -9.79 3.77 -21.58
C LYS A 7 -10.41 3.22 -20.29
N ASP A 8 -10.75 4.09 -19.34
CA ASP A 8 -11.31 3.70 -18.05
C ASP A 8 -12.77 3.27 -18.15
N ILE A 9 -13.57 3.87 -19.05
CA ILE A 9 -14.97 3.48 -19.29
C ILE A 9 -15.07 2.21 -20.15
N SER A 10 -14.17 2.04 -21.13
CA SER A 10 -14.18 0.88 -22.03
C SER A 10 -13.66 -0.41 -21.39
N LYS A 11 -12.91 -0.32 -20.28
CA LYS A 11 -12.37 -1.50 -19.59
C LYS A 11 -13.27 -1.91 -18.43
N LYS A 12 -13.76 -3.16 -18.46
CA LYS A 12 -14.05 -3.91 -17.21
C LYS A 12 -12.74 -4.07 -16.46
N LYS A 13 -12.46 -3.16 -15.52
CA LYS A 13 -11.27 -3.28 -14.66
C LYS A 13 -11.55 -4.32 -13.61
N ILE A 14 -10.64 -5.28 -13.54
CA ILE A 14 -10.70 -6.42 -12.65
C ILE A 14 -10.38 -5.94 -11.24
N LEU A 15 -11.31 -6.20 -10.34
CA LEU A 15 -11.15 -6.02 -8.90
C LEU A 15 -10.23 -7.14 -8.40
N TYR A 16 -9.29 -6.84 -7.50
CA TYR A 16 -8.57 -7.91 -6.80
C TYR A 16 -9.58 -8.85 -6.12
N GLU A 17 -9.35 -10.16 -6.24
CA GLU A 17 -10.07 -11.12 -5.41
C GLU A 17 -9.55 -11.00 -3.98
N ILE A 18 -10.46 -11.02 -3.01
CA ILE A 18 -10.10 -11.07 -1.59
C ILE A 18 -9.78 -12.52 -1.24
N ALA A 19 -8.70 -12.76 -0.51
CA ALA A 19 -8.34 -14.11 -0.06
C ALA A 19 -9.43 -14.73 0.80
N SER A 20 -9.59 -16.05 0.71
CA SER A 20 -10.61 -16.77 1.48
C SER A 20 -10.30 -16.85 2.98
N ASP A 21 -9.04 -16.71 3.37
CA ASP A 21 -8.60 -16.75 4.77
C ASP A 21 -7.78 -15.50 5.12
N LEU A 22 -8.34 -14.72 6.05
CA LEU A 22 -7.75 -13.49 6.56
C LEU A 22 -7.28 -13.60 8.02
N HIS A 23 -7.46 -14.76 8.67
CA HIS A 23 -7.33 -14.91 10.13
C HIS A 23 -6.32 -15.97 10.57
N SER A 24 -6.04 -16.99 9.76
CA SER A 24 -5.13 -18.08 10.16
C SER A 24 -3.76 -17.56 10.56
N SER A 25 -3.15 -18.16 11.57
CA SER A 25 -1.76 -17.88 11.95
C SER A 25 -0.77 -18.38 10.89
N HIS A 26 -1.16 -19.35 10.05
CA HIS A 26 -0.39 -19.77 8.88
C HIS A 26 -0.73 -18.84 7.70
N LEU A 27 0.26 -18.08 7.23
CA LEU A 27 0.09 -17.08 6.18
C LEU A 27 0.10 -17.72 4.81
N GLU A 28 -1.08 -18.10 4.33
CA GLU A 28 -1.28 -18.48 2.93
C GLU A 28 -1.40 -17.23 2.03
N GLN A 29 -2.48 -17.15 1.26
CA GLN A 29 -2.74 -16.04 0.36
C GLN A 29 -2.69 -14.70 1.10
N TYR A 30 -2.13 -13.70 0.44
CA TYR A 30 -2.24 -12.32 0.87
C TYR A 30 -3.68 -11.84 0.68
N TYR A 31 -4.13 -10.89 1.52
CA TYR A 31 -5.48 -10.31 1.53
C TYR A 31 -6.08 -10.02 0.14
N PHE A 32 -5.24 -9.69 -0.83
CA PHE A 32 -5.61 -9.51 -2.23
C PHE A 32 -4.82 -10.45 -3.12
N ILE A 33 -5.50 -11.19 -4.00
CA ILE A 33 -4.85 -12.15 -4.88
C ILE A 33 -4.19 -11.43 -6.05
N PHE A 34 -2.86 -11.49 -6.07
CA PHE A 34 -2.03 -11.00 -7.15
C PHE A 34 -1.70 -12.10 -8.15
N HIS A 35 -1.74 -11.75 -9.43
CA HIS A 35 -1.35 -12.63 -10.54
C HIS A 35 -0.12 -12.06 -11.25
N GLU A 36 0.93 -12.88 -11.36
CA GLU A 36 2.21 -12.46 -11.95
C GLU A 36 2.06 -11.98 -13.40
N ASP A 37 1.27 -12.67 -14.21
CA ASP A 37 1.07 -12.36 -15.63
C ASP A 37 0.43 -10.97 -15.83
N ARG A 38 -0.39 -10.53 -14.89
CA ARG A 38 -1.00 -9.19 -14.90
C ARG A 38 -0.04 -8.12 -14.43
N LEU A 39 0.77 -8.40 -13.42
CA LEU A 39 1.81 -7.49 -12.92
C LEU A 39 2.89 -7.27 -13.97
N GLN A 40 3.42 -8.34 -14.57
CA GLN A 40 4.45 -8.28 -15.60
C GLN A 40 3.99 -7.55 -16.88
N LYS A 41 2.69 -7.62 -17.20
CA LYS A 41 2.09 -6.84 -18.30
C LYS A 41 1.80 -5.37 -17.93
N GLY A 42 2.19 -4.92 -16.73
CA GLY A 42 1.96 -3.57 -16.22
C GLY A 42 0.48 -3.21 -16.01
N LYS A 43 -0.43 -4.20 -15.97
CA LYS A 43 -1.88 -3.97 -15.86
C LYS A 43 -2.28 -3.55 -14.44
N ASP A 44 -1.62 -4.13 -13.45
CA ASP A 44 -1.90 -3.89 -12.03
C ASP A 44 -0.84 -3.00 -11.35
N GLN A 45 0.32 -2.83 -11.99
CA GLN A 45 1.36 -1.89 -11.57
C GLN A 45 2.11 -1.31 -12.79
N PRO A 46 1.67 -0.15 -13.34
CA PRO A 46 2.21 0.41 -14.58
C PRO A 46 3.69 0.79 -14.55
N LEU A 47 4.25 0.94 -13.35
CA LEU A 47 5.64 1.32 -13.12
C LEU A 47 6.61 0.13 -13.27
N MET A 48 6.11 -1.10 -13.12
CA MET A 48 6.93 -2.32 -13.16
C MET A 48 7.21 -2.70 -14.62
N LYS A 49 8.43 -2.43 -15.09
CA LYS A 49 8.82 -2.63 -16.50
C LYS A 49 10.07 -3.49 -16.68
N GLN A 50 10.89 -3.62 -15.65
CA GLN A 50 12.15 -4.35 -15.72
C GLN A 50 12.40 -5.10 -14.42
N LEU A 51 13.10 -6.22 -14.53
CA LEU A 51 13.59 -7.01 -13.41
C LEU A 51 15.12 -6.94 -13.40
N ASP A 52 15.73 -6.98 -12.22
CA ASP A 52 17.17 -7.18 -12.07
C ASP A 52 17.57 -8.65 -12.34
N ASN A 53 18.87 -8.96 -12.19
CA ASN A 53 19.40 -10.31 -12.39
C ASN A 53 18.83 -11.36 -11.42
N ASN A 54 18.24 -10.92 -10.29
CA ASN A 54 17.60 -11.78 -9.30
C ASN A 54 16.08 -11.90 -9.51
N GLY A 55 15.50 -11.21 -10.50
CA GLY A 55 14.06 -11.20 -10.74
C GLY A 55 13.31 -10.21 -9.84
N ILE A 56 14.02 -9.26 -9.21
CA ILE A 56 13.45 -8.21 -8.37
C ILE A 56 13.06 -7.02 -9.25
N PRO A 57 11.84 -6.47 -9.12
CA PRO A 57 11.40 -5.39 -9.97
C PRO A 57 12.11 -4.07 -9.69
N ILE A 58 12.60 -3.46 -10.77
CA ILE A 58 13.05 -2.07 -10.81
C ILE A 58 12.06 -1.26 -11.65
N ASN A 59 11.72 -0.07 -11.17
CA ASN A 59 10.72 0.78 -11.78
C ASN A 59 11.36 2.10 -12.22
N LYS A 60 10.78 2.74 -13.23
CA LYS A 60 11.15 4.13 -13.55
C LYS A 60 10.78 5.05 -12.39
N THR A 61 11.56 6.12 -12.21
CA THR A 61 11.20 7.23 -11.32
C THR A 61 9.84 7.84 -11.70
N TYR A 62 9.28 8.65 -10.80
CA TYR A 62 8.01 9.32 -11.07
C TYR A 62 8.12 10.26 -12.29
N ILE A 63 6.99 10.51 -12.96
CA ILE A 63 6.93 11.32 -14.18
C ILE A 63 7.44 12.75 -13.99
N ASP A 64 7.35 13.26 -12.76
CA ASP A 64 7.76 14.59 -12.34
C ASP A 64 9.22 14.66 -11.84
N VAL A 65 9.98 13.56 -11.90
CA VAL A 65 11.41 13.53 -11.57
C VAL A 65 12.24 13.75 -12.86
N GLN A 66 13.20 14.68 -12.80
CA GLN A 66 14.02 15.06 -13.95
C GLN A 66 14.85 13.89 -14.51
N ASN A 67 15.48 13.09 -13.64
CA ASN A 67 16.24 11.92 -14.03
C ASN A 67 15.33 10.68 -14.05
N GLN A 68 15.18 10.08 -15.22
CA GLN A 68 14.33 8.91 -15.47
C GLN A 68 15.12 7.61 -15.31
N ASP A 69 15.67 7.40 -14.10
CA ASP A 69 16.44 6.21 -13.76
C ASP A 69 15.55 5.03 -13.34
N TYR A 70 16.13 3.83 -13.32
CA TYR A 70 15.49 2.65 -12.73
C TYR A 70 15.91 2.50 -11.27
N VAL A 71 14.91 2.37 -10.40
CA VAL A 71 15.10 2.32 -8.95
C VAL A 71 14.24 1.24 -8.31
N TYR A 72 14.68 0.79 -7.15
CA TYR A 72 13.90 -0.11 -6.31
C TYR A 72 12.79 0.65 -5.59
N PHE A 73 11.57 0.14 -5.71
CA PHE A 73 10.43 0.56 -4.91
C PHE A 73 10.03 -0.63 -4.02
N PRO A 74 10.27 -0.59 -2.70
CA PRO A 74 9.93 -1.69 -1.81
C PRO A 74 8.45 -2.10 -1.90
N ILE A 75 7.54 -1.14 -2.15
CA ILE A 75 6.12 -1.41 -2.42
C ILE A 75 5.93 -2.37 -3.60
N SER A 76 6.54 -2.06 -4.75
CA SER A 76 6.46 -2.88 -5.97
C SER A 76 7.12 -4.23 -5.79
N ILE A 77 8.27 -4.26 -5.11
CA ILE A 77 9.02 -5.48 -4.84
C ILE A 77 8.21 -6.43 -3.98
N GLY A 78 7.62 -5.96 -2.89
CA GLY A 78 6.77 -6.81 -2.05
C GLY A 78 5.48 -7.23 -2.75
N GLN A 79 4.90 -6.39 -3.60
CA GLN A 79 3.73 -6.80 -4.39
C GLN A 79 4.06 -7.93 -5.37
N MET A 80 5.18 -7.84 -6.08
CA MET A 80 5.65 -8.92 -6.94
C MET A 80 6.02 -10.17 -6.13
N GLY A 81 6.71 -10.01 -4.99
CA GLY A 81 7.05 -11.11 -4.11
C GLY A 81 5.83 -11.88 -3.61
N LEU A 82 4.76 -11.18 -3.23
CA LEU A 82 3.49 -11.81 -2.83
C LEU A 82 2.80 -12.50 -4.01
N ALA A 83 2.90 -11.97 -5.23
CA ALA A 83 2.40 -12.64 -6.42
C ALA A 83 3.16 -13.94 -6.71
N VAL A 84 4.49 -13.92 -6.60
CA VAL A 84 5.34 -15.12 -6.71
C VAL A 84 4.99 -16.13 -5.61
N PHE A 85 4.72 -15.66 -4.39
CA PHE A 85 4.26 -16.53 -3.31
C PHE A 85 2.93 -17.20 -3.63
N HIS A 86 1.97 -16.48 -4.21
CA HIS A 86 0.71 -17.09 -4.66
C HIS A 86 0.92 -18.14 -5.75
N THR A 87 1.84 -17.92 -6.68
CA THR A 87 2.23 -18.95 -7.65
C THR A 87 2.82 -20.16 -6.94
N TYR A 88 3.75 -19.97 -6.00
CA TYR A 88 4.29 -21.05 -5.18
C TYR A 88 3.19 -21.81 -4.42
N LEU A 89 2.19 -21.14 -3.84
CA LEU A 89 1.08 -21.82 -3.17
C LEU A 89 0.28 -22.73 -4.11
N LYS A 90 0.16 -22.38 -5.39
CA LYS A 90 -0.54 -23.18 -6.41
C LYS A 90 0.31 -24.32 -6.94
N THR A 91 1.58 -24.07 -7.25
CA THR A 91 2.47 -25.05 -7.90
C THR A 91 3.17 -25.97 -6.91
N LYS A 92 3.36 -25.48 -5.67
CA LYS A 92 4.20 -26.08 -4.62
C LYS A 92 5.62 -26.42 -5.09
N SER A 93 6.09 -25.79 -6.17
CA SER A 93 7.37 -26.15 -6.80
C SER A 93 8.57 -25.58 -6.03
N THR A 94 9.67 -26.32 -5.99
CA THR A 94 10.95 -25.83 -5.43
C THR A 94 11.47 -24.60 -6.18
N ALA A 95 11.22 -24.52 -7.49
CA ALA A 95 11.62 -23.38 -8.30
C ALA A 95 10.90 -22.09 -7.86
N ASP A 96 9.58 -22.13 -7.65
CA ASP A 96 8.81 -20.97 -7.21
C ASP A 96 9.09 -20.61 -5.75
N LYS A 97 9.34 -21.61 -4.89
CA LYS A 97 9.85 -21.38 -3.53
C LYS A 97 11.16 -20.60 -3.58
N ASN A 98 12.13 -21.04 -4.38
CA ASN A 98 13.43 -20.37 -4.50
C ASN A 98 13.28 -18.95 -5.08
N ARG A 99 12.38 -18.74 -6.04
CA ARG A 99 12.06 -17.40 -6.55
C ARG A 99 11.50 -16.50 -5.44
N PHE A 100 10.55 -17.00 -4.64
CA PHE A 100 10.00 -16.24 -3.51
C PHE A 100 11.09 -15.89 -2.48
N MET A 101 11.98 -16.82 -2.15
CA MET A 101 13.07 -16.58 -1.20
C MET A 101 13.99 -15.43 -1.63
N LYS A 102 14.18 -15.18 -2.92
CA LYS A 102 14.93 -13.99 -3.40
C LYS A 102 14.31 -12.67 -2.94
N PHE A 103 12.98 -12.59 -2.82
CA PHE A 103 12.31 -11.41 -2.27
C PHE A 103 12.52 -11.29 -0.77
N VAL A 104 12.47 -12.41 -0.05
CA VAL A 104 12.76 -12.47 1.40
C VAL A 104 14.18 -11.96 1.66
N ASP A 105 15.15 -12.47 0.91
CA ASP A 105 16.55 -12.07 1.00
C ASP A 105 16.75 -10.60 0.61
N TRP A 106 16.03 -10.12 -0.42
CA TRP A 106 16.08 -8.71 -0.80
C TRP A 106 15.64 -7.80 0.36
N PHE A 107 14.52 -8.10 1.02
CA PHE A 107 14.05 -7.30 2.15
C PHE A 107 15.00 -7.39 3.36
N CYS A 108 15.67 -8.53 3.58
CA CYS A 108 16.71 -8.61 4.63
C CYS A 108 17.94 -7.77 4.30
N ASN A 109 18.44 -7.86 3.07
CA ASN A 109 19.73 -7.29 2.69
C ASN A 109 19.66 -5.78 2.38
N ASN A 110 18.46 -5.26 2.09
CA ASN A 110 18.23 -3.84 1.76
C ASN A 110 17.50 -3.10 2.88
N ALA A 111 17.42 -3.68 4.08
CA ALA A 111 16.89 -3.03 5.26
C ALA A 111 17.90 -2.03 5.85
N GLU A 112 17.47 -0.80 6.10
CA GLU A 112 18.19 0.10 6.99
C GLU A 112 17.90 -0.30 8.44
N SER A 113 18.95 -0.60 9.20
CA SER A 113 18.87 -1.00 10.61
C SER A 113 19.34 0.14 11.50
N ASN A 114 18.46 0.60 12.38
CA ASN A 114 18.72 1.67 13.34
C ASN A 114 18.21 1.27 14.73
N GLN A 115 18.94 1.63 15.79
CA GLN A 115 18.54 1.29 17.17
C GLN A 115 17.26 2.01 17.60
N LYS A 116 17.09 3.30 17.23
CA LYS A 116 15.94 4.13 17.58
C LYS A 116 14.75 3.91 16.64
N LEU A 117 14.99 3.64 15.35
CA LEU A 117 13.94 3.56 14.34
C LEU A 117 13.55 2.12 13.98
N GLY A 118 14.34 1.12 14.39
CA GLY A 118 14.11 -0.27 14.02
C GLY A 118 14.60 -0.56 12.61
N ILE A 119 13.80 -1.31 11.85
CA ILE A 119 14.09 -1.67 10.45
C ILE A 119 13.23 -0.84 9.51
N ARG A 120 13.83 -0.25 8.48
CA ARG A 120 13.15 0.55 7.46
C ARG A 120 13.58 0.19 6.05
N TRP A 121 12.66 0.28 5.10
CA TRP A 121 12.97 0.23 3.66
C TRP A 121 12.69 1.59 3.03
N LEU A 122 13.75 2.25 2.60
CA LEU A 122 13.67 3.57 1.99
C LEU A 122 13.51 3.48 0.49
N THR A 123 12.84 4.47 -0.08
CA THR A 123 12.79 4.68 -1.53
C THR A 123 13.67 5.88 -1.88
N ASN A 124 14.69 5.62 -2.69
CA ASN A 124 15.74 6.60 -3.03
C ASN A 124 15.36 7.39 -4.29
N VAL A 125 14.18 8.00 -4.29
CA VAL A 125 13.68 8.85 -5.39
C VAL A 125 12.93 10.05 -4.81
N PRO A 126 13.10 11.27 -5.35
CA PRO A 126 12.29 12.40 -4.94
C PRO A 126 10.78 12.17 -5.17
N LEU A 127 9.93 12.74 -4.30
CA LEU A 127 8.51 12.95 -4.54
C LEU A 127 8.21 14.45 -4.66
N PRO A 128 8.36 15.02 -5.87
CA PRO A 128 8.08 16.44 -6.10
C PRO A 128 6.65 16.82 -5.72
N GLN A 129 5.66 15.95 -5.98
CA GLN A 129 4.26 16.15 -5.60
C GLN A 129 4.06 16.54 -4.13
N TYR A 130 4.90 16.02 -3.23
CA TYR A 130 4.80 16.27 -1.79
C TYR A 130 6.02 16.99 -1.23
N LYS A 131 6.83 17.61 -2.10
CA LYS A 131 8.08 18.31 -1.77
C LYS A 131 9.06 17.48 -0.92
N ASN A 132 9.08 16.17 -1.10
CA ASN A 132 10.04 15.30 -0.42
C ASN A 132 11.23 15.04 -1.36
N PRO A 133 12.46 15.50 -1.04
CA PRO A 133 13.63 15.25 -1.88
C PRO A 133 14.12 13.80 -1.85
N GLY A 134 13.63 12.99 -0.91
CA GLY A 134 14.11 11.64 -0.63
C GLY A 134 15.44 11.62 0.13
N PRO A 135 15.93 10.42 0.50
CA PRO A 135 15.18 9.16 0.48
C PRO A 135 14.06 9.16 1.53
N TRP A 136 12.99 8.41 1.28
CA TRP A 136 11.78 8.46 2.12
C TRP A 136 11.28 7.08 2.50
N GLN A 137 10.74 6.98 3.71
CA GLN A 137 10.08 5.81 4.27
C GLN A 137 8.58 5.80 3.96
N SER A 138 7.97 4.62 4.00
CA SER A 138 6.56 4.42 3.68
C SER A 138 5.97 3.32 4.53
N ALA A 139 4.86 3.58 5.21
CA ALA A 139 4.14 2.56 5.96
C ALA A 139 3.71 1.38 5.07
N PHE A 140 3.39 1.66 3.80
CA PHE A 140 3.04 0.63 2.84
C PHE A 140 4.26 -0.24 2.49
N SER A 141 5.44 0.37 2.31
CA SER A 141 6.70 -0.39 2.14
C SER A 141 7.00 -1.28 3.34
N GLN A 142 6.82 -0.75 4.56
CA GLN A 142 7.02 -1.52 5.79
C GLN A 142 6.10 -2.73 5.86
N SER A 143 4.80 -2.54 5.58
CA SER A 143 3.80 -3.61 5.53
C SER A 143 4.16 -4.70 4.54
N ARG A 144 4.61 -4.33 3.33
CA ARG A 144 5.10 -5.29 2.33
C ARG A 144 6.30 -6.09 2.82
N GLY A 145 7.28 -5.44 3.42
CA GLY A 145 8.44 -6.12 3.98
C GLY A 145 8.07 -7.10 5.08
N ILE A 146 7.21 -6.70 6.02
CA ILE A 146 6.71 -7.56 7.10
C ILE A 146 5.99 -8.80 6.53
N SER A 147 5.04 -8.62 5.61
CA SER A 147 4.30 -9.74 5.00
C SER A 147 5.19 -10.73 4.25
N ILE A 148 6.26 -10.25 3.58
CA ILE A 148 7.22 -11.11 2.87
C ILE A 148 8.08 -11.88 3.87
N LEU A 149 8.64 -11.20 4.86
CA LEU A 149 9.53 -11.79 5.86
C LEU A 149 8.82 -12.85 6.69
N LEU A 150 7.59 -12.61 7.13
CA LEU A 150 6.83 -13.59 7.91
C LEU A 150 6.49 -14.86 7.12
N ARG A 151 6.22 -14.74 5.82
CA ARG A 151 6.07 -15.91 4.94
C ARG A 151 7.40 -16.65 4.75
N GLY A 152 8.50 -15.93 4.60
CA GLY A 152 9.85 -16.50 4.59
C GLY A 152 10.17 -17.26 5.88
N TYR A 153 9.83 -16.69 7.03
CA TYR A 153 9.94 -17.33 8.35
C TYR A 153 9.15 -18.63 8.40
N GLN A 154 7.88 -18.65 7.98
CA GLN A 154 7.05 -19.85 8.03
C GLN A 154 7.51 -20.96 7.08
N ILE A 155 8.16 -20.61 5.97
CA ILE A 155 8.71 -21.57 5.01
C ILE A 155 10.00 -22.23 5.52
N THR A 156 10.80 -21.51 6.29
CA THR A 156 12.20 -21.88 6.62
C THR A 156 12.42 -22.21 8.09
N GLY A 157 11.62 -21.64 8.98
CA GLY A 157 11.87 -21.63 10.42
C GLY A 157 12.97 -20.66 10.86
N ASP A 158 13.57 -19.88 9.96
CA ASP A 158 14.67 -18.96 10.29
C ASP A 158 14.17 -17.73 11.05
N GLN A 159 14.52 -17.66 12.34
CA GLN A 159 14.11 -16.59 13.25
C GLN A 159 14.59 -15.20 12.83
N LYS A 160 15.68 -15.10 12.05
CA LYS A 160 16.16 -13.82 11.53
C LYS A 160 15.06 -13.06 10.78
N TYR A 161 14.22 -13.77 10.03
CA TYR A 161 13.13 -13.16 9.28
C TYR A 161 12.03 -12.61 10.21
N ALA A 162 11.67 -13.37 11.25
CA ALA A 162 10.71 -12.94 12.26
C ALA A 162 11.21 -11.72 13.06
N GLU A 163 12.47 -11.76 13.52
CA GLU A 163 13.10 -10.65 14.24
C GLU A 163 13.20 -9.38 13.39
N THR A 164 13.53 -9.54 12.10
CA THR A 164 13.56 -8.40 11.17
C THR A 164 12.16 -7.81 10.97
N ALA A 165 11.13 -8.65 10.84
CA ALA A 165 9.74 -8.21 10.74
C ALA A 165 9.27 -7.50 12.02
N GLU A 166 9.64 -7.98 13.20
CA GLU A 166 9.28 -7.36 14.47
C GLU A 166 9.91 -5.98 14.61
N ARG A 167 11.21 -5.87 14.30
CA ARG A 167 11.91 -4.57 14.31
C ARG A 167 11.34 -3.59 13.29
N ALA A 168 10.70 -4.07 12.22
CA ALA A 168 10.03 -3.26 11.22
C ALA A 168 8.66 -2.70 11.66
N LEU A 169 8.15 -3.10 12.83
CA LEU A 169 6.98 -2.49 13.48
C LEU A 169 7.30 -1.13 14.10
N ARG A 170 8.55 -0.92 14.52
CA ARG A 170 8.97 0.28 15.26
C ARG A 170 8.72 1.61 14.53
N PRO A 171 8.92 1.74 13.21
CA PRO A 171 8.59 2.97 12.50
C PRO A 171 7.13 3.42 12.64
N PHE A 172 6.18 2.51 12.86
CA PHE A 172 4.75 2.81 13.02
C PHE A 172 4.41 3.52 14.34
N THR A 173 5.34 3.53 15.31
CA THR A 173 5.15 4.23 16.58
C THR A 173 5.86 5.58 16.62
N ILE A 174 6.51 5.98 15.52
CA ILE A 174 7.40 7.13 15.47
C ILE A 174 6.84 8.16 14.48
N PRO A 175 6.85 9.46 14.83
CA PRO A 175 6.44 10.52 13.92
C PRO A 175 7.24 10.52 12.61
N VAL A 176 6.62 10.95 11.52
CA VAL A 176 7.32 11.16 10.23
C VAL A 176 8.52 12.11 10.39
N SER A 177 8.37 13.19 11.16
CA SER A 177 9.43 14.16 11.45
C SER A 177 10.68 13.54 12.08
N ASP A 178 10.49 12.42 12.78
CA ASP A 178 11.53 11.74 13.53
C ASP A 178 12.08 10.52 12.76
N GLY A 179 11.67 10.34 11.50
CA GLY A 179 12.08 9.24 10.63
C GLY A 179 11.17 8.00 10.69
N GLY A 180 10.05 8.07 11.41
CA GLY A 180 9.02 7.04 11.40
C GLY A 180 8.06 7.17 10.21
N VAL A 181 6.93 6.47 10.27
CA VAL A 181 5.91 6.47 9.19
C VAL A 181 4.56 7.00 9.63
N THR A 182 4.46 7.58 10.83
CA THR A 182 3.16 7.91 11.44
C THR A 182 2.94 9.42 11.54
N SER A 183 1.80 9.87 11.04
CA SER A 183 1.24 11.20 11.34
C SER A 183 0.28 11.06 12.51
N PHE A 184 0.56 11.72 13.63
CA PHE A 184 -0.37 11.75 14.77
C PHE A 184 -1.42 12.84 14.53
N THR A 185 -2.65 12.41 14.23
CA THR A 185 -3.74 13.31 13.83
C THR A 185 -4.82 13.37 14.92
N LYS A 186 -5.78 14.29 14.76
CA LYS A 186 -6.98 14.35 15.62
C LYS A 186 -7.85 13.09 15.57
N TRP A 187 -7.72 12.25 14.54
CA TRP A 187 -8.48 11.00 14.40
C TRP A 187 -7.74 9.79 15.00
N GLY A 188 -6.45 9.94 15.32
CA GLY A 188 -5.54 8.87 15.74
C GLY A 188 -4.25 8.81 14.89
N PRO A 189 -3.38 7.82 15.13
CA PRO A 189 -2.18 7.60 14.33
C PRO A 189 -2.51 7.14 12.91
N PHE A 190 -2.12 7.94 11.92
CA PHE A 190 -2.27 7.62 10.51
C PHE A 190 -0.93 7.14 9.93
N TYR A 191 -0.92 5.98 9.29
CA TYR A 191 0.29 5.40 8.70
C TYR A 191 0.46 5.87 7.25
N GLU A 192 1.46 6.72 7.04
CA GLU A 192 1.65 7.46 5.79
C GLU A 192 2.23 6.57 4.68
N GLU A 193 1.53 6.51 3.55
CA GLU A 193 2.08 5.92 2.31
C GLU A 193 3.28 6.73 1.83
N TYR A 194 3.13 8.05 1.82
CA TYR A 194 4.13 9.01 1.41
C TYR A 194 4.41 9.92 2.57
N THR A 195 5.64 9.85 3.08
CA THR A 195 6.10 10.74 4.13
C THR A 195 6.44 12.10 3.54
N ALA A 196 6.09 13.17 4.24
CA ALA A 196 6.36 14.55 3.89
C ALA A 196 6.39 15.41 5.18
N GLU A 197 6.76 16.68 5.06
CA GLU A 197 6.75 17.62 6.20
C GLU A 197 5.35 17.85 6.78
N VAL A 198 4.31 17.59 5.99
CA VAL A 198 2.91 17.71 6.38
C VAL A 198 2.18 16.37 6.18
N PRO A 199 1.15 16.07 6.99
CA PRO A 199 0.35 14.86 6.79
C PRO A 199 -0.31 14.82 5.40
N ILE A 200 -0.11 13.73 4.68
CA ILE A 200 -0.68 13.52 3.34
C ILE A 200 -1.97 12.73 3.44
N LEU A 201 -1.98 11.70 4.28
CA LEU A 201 -3.16 10.92 4.63
C LEU A 201 -3.78 10.19 3.41
N VAL A 202 -2.98 9.39 2.69
CA VAL A 202 -3.46 8.59 1.54
C VAL A 202 -4.26 7.36 2.01
N LEU A 203 -5.53 7.25 1.61
CA LEU A 203 -6.45 6.23 2.12
C LEU A 203 -5.98 4.80 1.82
N ASN A 204 -5.70 4.50 0.55
CA ASN A 204 -5.34 3.15 0.14
C ASN A 204 -4.07 2.65 0.83
N GLY A 205 -3.10 3.54 1.04
CA GLY A 205 -1.83 3.21 1.66
C GLY A 205 -1.95 2.93 3.15
N MET A 206 -2.80 3.68 3.86
CA MET A 206 -3.15 3.36 5.25
C MET A 206 -3.75 1.96 5.36
N ILE A 207 -4.73 1.62 4.51
CA ILE A 207 -5.38 0.30 4.55
C ILE A 207 -4.38 -0.81 4.23
N PHE A 208 -3.55 -0.65 3.19
CA PHE A 208 -2.52 -1.64 2.89
C PHE A 208 -1.45 -1.76 3.98
N SER A 209 -1.18 -0.69 4.72
CA SER A 209 -0.23 -0.72 5.82
C SER A 209 -0.69 -1.64 6.95
N LEU A 210 -2.01 -1.73 7.18
CA LEU A 210 -2.60 -2.62 8.18
C LEU A 210 -2.47 -4.11 7.83
N CYS A 211 -2.35 -4.48 6.56
CA CYS A 211 -2.22 -5.87 6.15
C CYS A 211 -0.95 -6.54 6.73
N GLY A 212 0.21 -5.89 6.66
CA GLY A 212 1.45 -6.41 7.22
C GLY A 212 1.45 -6.41 8.75
N LEU A 213 0.84 -5.38 9.36
CA LEU A 213 0.64 -5.34 10.81
C LEU A 213 -0.23 -6.51 11.29
N ASN A 214 -1.34 -6.78 10.59
CA ASN A 214 -2.21 -7.91 10.90
C ASN A 214 -1.53 -9.26 10.62
N ASP A 215 -0.74 -9.40 9.56
CA ASP A 215 0.08 -10.60 9.33
C ASP A 215 0.98 -10.87 10.54
N PHE A 216 1.61 -9.82 11.10
CA PHE A 216 2.42 -9.97 12.31
C PHE A 216 1.60 -10.42 13.52
N VAL A 217 0.43 -9.78 13.75
CA VAL A 217 -0.49 -10.16 14.84
C VAL A 217 -0.96 -11.61 14.71
N ARG A 218 -1.27 -12.07 13.50
CA ARG A 218 -1.69 -13.45 13.22
C ARG A 218 -0.58 -14.47 13.53
N VAL A 219 0.66 -14.17 13.15
CA VAL A 219 1.80 -15.06 13.42
C VAL A 219 2.21 -15.03 14.89
N PHE A 220 2.16 -13.87 15.53
CA PHE A 220 2.60 -13.65 16.92
C PHE A 220 1.49 -13.02 17.78
N PRO A 221 0.42 -13.78 18.09
CA PRO A 221 -0.77 -13.26 18.79
C PRO A 221 -0.53 -12.89 20.25
N LYS A 222 0.68 -13.06 20.79
CA LYS A 222 1.06 -12.59 22.14
C LYS A 222 1.81 -11.26 22.11
N ASN A 223 2.11 -10.72 20.93
CA ASN A 223 2.81 -9.44 20.81
C ASN A 223 1.80 -8.28 20.95
N GLU A 224 1.69 -7.75 22.17
CA GLU A 224 0.75 -6.66 22.48
C GLU A 224 1.10 -5.34 21.77
N GLY A 225 2.37 -5.11 21.46
CA GLY A 225 2.80 -3.94 20.69
C GLY A 225 2.24 -3.94 19.28
N ALA A 226 2.36 -5.07 18.58
CA ALA A 226 1.81 -5.26 17.23
C ALA A 226 0.28 -5.11 17.22
N LYS A 227 -0.41 -5.74 18.18
CA LYS A 227 -1.86 -5.60 18.34
C LYS A 227 -2.27 -4.16 18.55
N LYS A 228 -1.57 -3.43 19.42
CA LYS A 228 -1.87 -2.03 19.68
C LYS A 228 -1.75 -1.19 18.42
N ILE A 229 -0.66 -1.34 17.66
CA ILE A 229 -0.46 -0.62 16.39
C ILE A 229 -1.61 -0.96 15.42
N PHE A 230 -1.91 -2.24 15.20
CA PHE A 230 -3.00 -2.63 14.31
C PHE A 230 -4.36 -2.05 14.74
N ASN A 231 -4.72 -2.20 16.02
CA ASN A 231 -6.00 -1.73 16.56
C ASN A 231 -6.13 -0.20 16.52
N ASP A 232 -5.07 0.54 16.86
CA ASP A 232 -5.05 2.00 16.76
C ASP A 232 -5.27 2.45 15.31
N GLY A 233 -4.69 1.74 14.35
CA GLY A 233 -4.87 2.02 12.94
C GLY A 233 -6.29 1.72 12.43
N ILE A 234 -6.91 0.62 12.87
CA ILE A 234 -8.33 0.32 12.60
C ILE A 234 -9.23 1.41 13.20
N GLN A 235 -8.99 1.80 14.45
CA GLN A 235 -9.78 2.86 15.09
C GLN A 235 -9.60 4.21 14.39
N THR A 236 -8.37 4.54 13.96
CA THR A 236 -8.11 5.75 13.17
C THR A 236 -8.89 5.74 11.87
N LEU A 237 -8.89 4.61 11.13
CA LEU A 237 -9.67 4.47 9.91
C LEU A 237 -11.16 4.69 10.16
N LYS A 238 -11.74 4.08 11.21
CA LYS A 238 -13.16 4.28 11.57
C LYS A 238 -13.48 5.77 11.79
N ASN A 239 -12.59 6.49 12.46
CA ASN A 239 -12.78 7.90 12.78
C ASN A 239 -12.63 8.83 11.56
N ILE A 240 -11.70 8.53 10.65
CA ILE A 240 -11.34 9.41 9.53
C ILE A 240 -12.10 9.10 8.23
N LEU A 241 -12.65 7.90 8.08
CA LEU A 241 -13.30 7.45 6.84
C LEU A 241 -14.38 8.40 6.31
N PRO A 242 -15.22 9.06 7.14
CA PRO A 242 -16.19 10.05 6.66
C PRO A 242 -15.58 11.22 5.89
N GLU A 243 -14.35 11.63 6.24
CA GLU A 243 -13.67 12.75 5.60
C GLU A 243 -13.24 12.46 4.16
N TYR A 244 -13.20 11.18 3.78
CA TYR A 244 -12.87 10.76 2.42
C TYR A 244 -14.09 10.78 1.49
N ASP A 245 -15.31 10.99 1.97
CA ASP A 245 -16.47 11.12 1.10
C ASP A 245 -16.66 12.56 0.61
N LEU A 246 -16.67 12.76 -0.71
CA LEU A 246 -17.02 14.05 -1.35
C LEU A 246 -18.54 14.19 -1.57
N GLY A 247 -19.33 13.21 -1.12
CA GLY A 247 -20.78 13.08 -1.36
C GLY A 247 -21.13 12.51 -2.73
N TYR A 248 -20.18 12.51 -3.68
CA TYR A 248 -20.35 11.95 -5.02
C TYR A 248 -19.20 11.01 -5.44
N TRP A 249 -18.11 10.99 -4.68
CA TRP A 249 -16.89 10.24 -4.99
C TRP A 249 -15.96 10.17 -3.76
N SER A 250 -15.00 9.25 -3.73
CA SER A 250 -13.98 9.25 -2.67
C SER A 250 -12.81 10.20 -2.97
N ARG A 251 -12.28 10.85 -1.92
CA ARG A 251 -10.97 11.52 -1.96
C ARG A 251 -9.85 10.49 -2.09
N TYR A 252 -8.74 10.88 -2.71
CA TYR A 252 -7.51 10.08 -2.72
C TYR A 252 -6.74 10.21 -1.40
N ASN A 253 -6.63 11.45 -0.91
CA ASN A 253 -5.92 11.81 0.31
C ASN A 253 -6.58 13.02 0.99
N LEU A 254 -6.11 13.40 2.18
CA LEU A 254 -6.60 14.55 2.94
C LEU A 254 -5.50 15.61 3.15
N CYS A 255 -4.54 15.71 2.22
CA CYS A 255 -3.46 16.67 2.29
C CYS A 255 -4.01 18.11 2.30
N LYS A 256 -3.64 18.88 3.33
CA LYS A 256 -4.08 20.29 3.51
C LYS A 256 -3.01 21.32 3.20
N ALA A 257 -1.92 20.90 2.55
CA ALA A 257 -0.82 21.80 2.23
C ALA A 257 -1.26 22.87 1.21
N GLU A 258 -0.78 24.10 1.34
CA GLU A 258 -1.16 25.22 0.47
C GLU A 258 -0.86 24.95 -1.02
N TRP A 259 0.25 24.24 -1.27
CA TRP A 259 0.67 23.83 -2.61
C TRP A 259 -0.16 22.69 -3.21
N TYR A 260 -0.99 22.00 -2.41
CA TYR A 260 -1.84 20.90 -2.87
C TYR A 260 -3.24 21.39 -3.23
N PRO A 261 -3.95 20.74 -4.17
CA PRO A 261 -5.38 20.97 -4.34
C PRO A 261 -6.16 20.64 -3.06
N GLU A 262 -7.09 21.51 -2.69
CA GLU A 262 -8.00 21.31 -1.56
C GLU A 262 -8.90 20.07 -1.75
N ILE A 263 -9.30 19.81 -2.99
CA ILE A 263 -10.10 18.64 -3.37
C ILE A 263 -9.30 17.81 -4.38
N ASP A 264 -8.92 16.61 -3.96
CA ASP A 264 -8.28 15.62 -4.83
C ASP A 264 -9.08 14.31 -4.88
N PRO A 265 -9.99 14.15 -5.85
CA PRO A 265 -10.74 12.90 -5.97
C PRO A 265 -9.83 11.75 -6.40
N SER A 266 -10.16 10.55 -5.94
CA SER A 266 -9.50 9.33 -6.38
C SER A 266 -9.78 9.10 -7.88
N THR A 267 -8.81 8.54 -8.61
CA THR A 267 -9.09 8.10 -9.99
C THR A 267 -10.05 6.91 -9.97
N LEU A 268 -10.68 6.56 -11.09
CA LEU A 268 -11.60 5.42 -11.16
C LEU A 268 -11.02 4.11 -10.62
N GLY A 269 -9.73 3.85 -10.89
CA GLY A 269 -9.06 2.67 -10.33
C GLY A 269 -8.96 2.71 -8.80
N TYR A 270 -8.71 3.88 -8.22
CA TYR A 270 -8.61 4.04 -6.77
C TYR A 270 -9.98 4.03 -6.08
N GLN A 271 -11.03 4.58 -6.68
CA GLN A 271 -12.41 4.44 -6.16
C GLN A 271 -12.76 2.95 -5.98
N ARG A 272 -12.52 2.16 -7.04
CA ARG A 272 -12.76 0.72 -7.03
C ARG A 272 -11.85 -0.02 -6.06
N LEU A 273 -10.60 0.41 -5.94
CA LEU A 273 -9.68 -0.14 -4.94
C LEU A 273 -10.17 0.12 -3.51
N HIS A 274 -10.61 1.34 -3.20
CA HIS A 274 -11.16 1.68 -1.88
C HIS A 274 -12.35 0.77 -1.53
N ILE A 275 -13.25 0.51 -2.49
CA ILE A 275 -14.39 -0.39 -2.28
C ILE A 275 -13.93 -1.80 -1.89
N ILE A 276 -13.00 -2.40 -2.64
CA ILE A 276 -12.48 -3.75 -2.32
C ILE A 276 -11.73 -3.73 -0.97
N GLN A 277 -10.92 -2.71 -0.71
CA GLN A 277 -10.17 -2.57 0.53
C GLN A 277 -11.09 -2.48 1.76
N LEU A 278 -12.19 -1.74 1.64
CA LEU A 278 -13.20 -1.65 2.70
C LEU A 278 -13.98 -2.96 2.87
N ASN A 279 -14.30 -3.66 1.79
CA ASN A 279 -14.88 -5.01 1.88
C ASN A 279 -13.92 -6.00 2.56
N MET A 280 -12.62 -5.93 2.25
CA MET A 280 -11.60 -6.74 2.91
C MET A 280 -11.51 -6.42 4.40
N LEU A 281 -11.50 -5.13 4.78
CA LEU A 281 -11.52 -4.73 6.19
C LEU A 281 -12.78 -5.19 6.91
N PHE A 282 -13.95 -5.13 6.26
CA PHE A 282 -15.18 -5.67 6.83
C PHE A 282 -15.06 -7.18 7.09
N GLN A 283 -14.59 -7.97 6.11
CA GLN A 283 -14.37 -9.41 6.31
C GLN A 283 -13.33 -9.71 7.40
N LEU A 284 -12.33 -8.83 7.57
CA LEU A 284 -11.27 -9.00 8.55
C LEU A 284 -11.68 -8.60 9.98
N THR A 285 -12.63 -7.69 10.15
CA THR A 285 -12.89 -7.04 11.45
C THR A 285 -14.34 -7.09 11.91
N ASP A 286 -15.27 -7.45 11.03
CA ASP A 286 -16.72 -7.37 11.22
C ASP A 286 -17.25 -5.95 11.58
N GLU A 287 -16.44 -4.90 11.40
CA GLU A 287 -16.81 -3.52 11.71
C GLU A 287 -17.75 -2.94 10.64
N PRO A 288 -19.04 -2.64 10.96
CA PRO A 288 -20.06 -2.33 9.94
C PRO A 288 -19.75 -1.08 9.10
N ILE A 289 -19.03 -0.12 9.67
CA ILE A 289 -18.69 1.14 8.98
C ILE A 289 -17.92 0.89 7.68
N PHE A 290 -17.05 -0.12 7.63
CA PHE A 290 -16.30 -0.43 6.41
C PHE A 290 -17.24 -0.91 5.29
N LYS A 291 -18.22 -1.77 5.61
CA LYS A 291 -19.24 -2.19 4.66
C LYS A 291 -20.12 -1.00 4.21
N THR A 292 -20.55 -0.16 5.14
CA THR A 292 -21.36 1.03 4.84
C THR A 292 -20.67 1.93 3.82
N TYR A 293 -19.39 2.24 4.01
CA TYR A 293 -18.64 3.08 3.07
C TYR A 293 -18.27 2.37 1.77
N ALA A 294 -18.04 1.04 1.80
CA ALA A 294 -17.85 0.26 0.57
C ALA A 294 -19.09 0.35 -0.33
N GLU A 295 -20.28 0.16 0.23
CA GLU A 295 -21.55 0.25 -0.48
C GLU A 295 -21.85 1.69 -0.96
N LEU A 296 -21.53 2.69 -0.14
CA LEU A 296 -21.66 4.10 -0.52
C LEU A 296 -20.78 4.43 -1.73
N PHE A 297 -19.49 4.10 -1.67
CA PHE A 297 -18.55 4.33 -2.76
C PHE A 297 -18.91 3.52 -4.02
N GLN A 298 -19.50 2.34 -3.85
CA GLN A 298 -20.03 1.54 -4.96
C GLN A 298 -21.22 2.20 -5.66
N LYS A 299 -22.17 2.80 -4.90
CA LYS A 299 -23.28 3.58 -5.47
C LYS A 299 -22.79 4.84 -6.19
N GLN A 300 -21.71 5.42 -5.71
CA GLN A 300 -21.07 6.59 -6.32
C GLN A 300 -20.34 6.27 -7.63
N ASP A 301 -19.93 5.03 -7.89
CA ASP A 301 -19.31 4.58 -9.15
C ASP A 301 -20.32 4.47 -10.30
N ASN A 302 -20.82 5.62 -10.75
CA ASN A 302 -21.74 5.76 -11.88
C ASN A 302 -21.25 6.83 -12.88
N ILE A 303 -21.77 6.79 -14.11
CA ILE A 303 -21.25 7.60 -15.22
C ILE A 303 -21.29 9.11 -14.95
N ILE A 304 -22.33 9.61 -14.27
CA ILE A 304 -22.51 11.03 -13.96
C ILE A 304 -21.38 11.48 -13.01
N ASN A 305 -21.16 10.70 -11.95
CA ASN A 305 -20.11 10.98 -10.98
C ASN A 305 -18.70 10.78 -11.55
N ILE A 306 -18.50 9.81 -12.46
CA ILE A 306 -17.22 9.63 -13.17
C ILE A 306 -16.88 10.87 -13.99
N VAL A 307 -17.83 11.41 -14.76
CA VAL A 307 -17.62 12.64 -15.54
C VAL A 307 -17.30 13.81 -14.60
N LYS A 308 -18.05 13.96 -13.50
CA LYS A 308 -17.77 14.99 -12.49
C LYS A 308 -16.37 14.84 -11.88
N MET A 309 -15.98 13.63 -11.49
CA MET A 309 -14.65 13.32 -10.95
C MET A 309 -13.55 13.70 -11.94
N TYR A 310 -13.67 13.34 -13.21
CA TYR A 310 -12.64 13.65 -14.21
C TYR A 310 -12.43 15.16 -14.42
N ARG A 311 -13.50 15.95 -14.35
CA ARG A 311 -13.43 17.42 -14.39
C ARG A 311 -12.67 17.97 -13.18
N VAL A 312 -13.03 17.53 -11.97
CA VAL A 312 -12.38 17.97 -10.72
C VAL A 312 -10.92 17.51 -10.67
N LYS A 313 -10.64 16.26 -11.07
CA LYS A 313 -9.28 15.70 -11.11
C LYS A 313 -8.38 16.47 -12.09
N TYR A 314 -8.90 16.88 -13.24
CA TYR A 314 -8.14 17.70 -14.19
C TYR A 314 -7.72 19.04 -13.57
N ALA A 315 -8.64 19.72 -12.85
CA ALA A 315 -8.32 20.96 -12.15
C ALA A 315 -7.25 20.74 -11.05
N ALA A 316 -7.38 19.66 -10.27
CA ALA A 316 -6.41 19.28 -9.25
C ALA A 316 -5.00 19.02 -9.83
N LEU A 317 -4.91 18.23 -10.91
CA LEU A 317 -3.65 17.95 -11.61
C LEU A 317 -3.02 19.21 -12.22
N LYS A 318 -3.83 20.15 -12.72
CA LYS A 318 -3.36 21.43 -13.23
C LYS A 318 -2.69 22.27 -12.14
N LYS A 319 -3.27 22.34 -10.92
CA LYS A 319 -2.67 23.04 -9.77
C LYS A 319 -1.31 22.44 -9.40
N MET A 320 -1.18 21.12 -9.49
CA MET A 320 0.07 20.41 -9.20
C MET A 320 1.10 20.43 -10.35
N LYS A 321 0.75 20.97 -11.53
CA LYS A 321 1.58 20.89 -12.76
C LYS A 321 1.86 19.44 -13.22
N ARG A 322 0.87 18.56 -13.14
CA ARG A 322 0.99 17.11 -13.45
C ARG A 322 -0.07 16.59 -14.44
N LEU A 323 -0.38 17.36 -15.49
CA LEU A 323 -1.41 17.02 -16.47
C LEU A 323 -1.03 15.91 -17.46
#